data_AF-A0A9E5NJ05-F1
#
_entry.id   AF-A0A9E5NJ05-F1
#
_cell.length_a   1.000
_cell.length_b   1.000
_cell.length_c   1.000
_cell.angle_alpha   90.00
_cell.angle_beta   90.00
_cell.angle_gamma   90.00
#
_symmetry.space_group_name_H-M   'P 1'
#
loop_
_entity.id
_entity.type
_entity.pdbx_description
1 polymer ?
#
loop_
_entity_poly.entity_id
_entity_poly.type
_entity_poly.pdbx_seq_one_letter_code
_entity_poly.pdbx_strand_id
1 'polypeptide(L)' 'ESIIEGKIGQQIAAECVTIIDDATIPRLSGSYPYDSEGTPGQKRIIIENGVLKGYMHSL' A
#
# COMPACT_ATOMS: atom_id res chain seq x y z
N GLU A 1 -14.95 -6.23 -7.66
CA GLU A 1 -14.25 -7.54 -7.73
C GLU A 1 -12.80 -7.28 -8.10
N SER A 2 -11.87 -7.83 -7.34
CA SER A 2 -10.43 -7.68 -7.60
C SER A 2 -9.78 -9.04 -7.74
N ILE A 3 -8.83 -9.17 -8.66
CA ILE A 3 -8.01 -10.38 -8.85
C ILE A 3 -7.26 -10.78 -7.56
N ILE A 4 -6.98 -9.82 -6.69
CA ILE A 4 -6.24 -10.05 -5.44
C ILE A 4 -7.14 -10.27 -4.22
N GLU A 5 -8.45 -10.34 -4.39
CA GLU A 5 -9.40 -10.59 -3.31
C GLU A 5 -9.14 -11.94 -2.62
N GLY A 6 -9.15 -11.94 -1.29
CA GLY A 6 -8.85 -13.12 -0.47
C GLY A 6 -7.40 -13.60 -0.49
N LYS A 7 -6.46 -12.84 -1.09
CA LYS A 7 -5.05 -13.25 -1.24
C LYS A 7 -4.09 -12.69 -0.20
N ILE A 8 -4.57 -12.02 0.85
CA ILE A 8 -3.70 -11.55 1.93
C ILE A 8 -2.92 -12.73 2.52
N GLY A 9 -1.60 -12.57 2.65
CA GLY A 9 -0.66 -13.60 3.08
C GLY A 9 -0.20 -14.56 1.97
N GLN A 10 -0.76 -14.46 0.75
CA GLN A 10 -0.32 -15.27 -0.38
C GLN A 10 0.77 -14.55 -1.18
N GLN A 11 1.65 -15.34 -1.79
CA GLN A 11 2.62 -14.86 -2.76
C GLN A 11 1.94 -14.57 -4.10
N ILE A 12 1.90 -13.30 -4.49
CA ILE A 12 1.25 -12.82 -5.71
C ILE A 12 2.22 -12.13 -6.68
N ALA A 13 3.48 -11.97 -6.30
CA ALA A 13 4.58 -11.46 -7.13
C ALA A 13 5.88 -12.23 -6.82
N ALA A 14 6.93 -12.00 -7.60
CA ALA A 14 8.24 -12.61 -7.36
C ALA A 14 8.81 -12.18 -5.99
N GLU A 15 9.62 -13.04 -5.37
CA GLU A 15 10.21 -12.78 -4.04
C GLU A 15 11.05 -11.50 -3.98
N CYS A 16 11.60 -11.05 -5.10
CA CYS A 16 12.37 -9.81 -5.18
C CYS A 16 11.50 -8.53 -5.23
N VAL A 17 10.17 -8.66 -5.26
CA VAL A 17 9.25 -7.52 -5.43
C VAL A 17 8.67 -7.10 -4.09
N THR A 18 8.84 -5.81 -3.77
CA THR A 18 8.17 -5.12 -2.65
C THR A 18 7.51 -3.85 -3.18
N ILE A 19 6.24 -3.64 -2.84
CA ILE A 19 5.45 -2.48 -3.26
C ILE A 19 5.01 -1.70 -2.02
N ILE A 20 5.29 -0.40 -2.04
CA ILE A 20 5.03 0.52 -0.94
C ILE A 20 4.22 1.70 -1.48
N ASP A 21 3.17 2.07 -0.76
CA ASP A 21 2.47 3.34 -0.89
C ASP A 21 2.98 4.26 0.23
N ASP A 22 3.56 5.42 -0.09
CA ASP A 22 4.18 6.30 0.92
C ASP A 22 3.86 7.78 0.67
N ALA A 23 2.84 8.27 1.37
CA ALA A 23 2.42 9.66 1.33
C ALA A 23 3.36 10.60 2.12
N THR A 24 4.36 10.08 2.84
CA THR A 24 5.17 10.85 3.80
C THR A 24 6.49 11.38 3.22
N ILE A 25 6.82 11.03 1.98
CA ILE A 25 8.10 11.43 1.36
C ILE A 25 8.07 12.93 1.01
N PRO A 26 8.97 13.76 1.56
CA PRO A 26 8.92 15.20 1.32
C PRO A 26 9.08 15.56 -0.17
N ARG A 27 8.24 16.48 -0.65
CA ARG A 27 8.33 17.09 -1.99
C ARG A 27 8.11 16.12 -3.16
N LEU A 28 7.62 14.91 -2.92
CA LEU A 28 7.16 14.03 -4.00
C LEU A 28 5.70 14.33 -4.36
N SER A 29 5.40 14.15 -5.63
CA SER A 29 4.01 14.16 -6.11
C SER A 29 3.28 12.97 -5.51
N GLY A 30 2.10 13.19 -4.94
CA GLY A 30 1.33 12.17 -4.22
C GLY A 30 1.56 12.15 -2.70
N SER A 31 2.47 12.98 -2.18
CA SER A 31 2.66 13.15 -0.74
C SER A 31 1.70 14.19 -0.16
N TYR A 32 1.14 13.89 1.01
CA TYR A 32 0.15 14.72 1.68
C TYR A 32 0.19 14.48 3.20
N PRO A 33 -0.12 15.50 4.02
CA PRO A 33 -0.18 15.34 5.47
C PRO A 33 -1.43 14.58 5.92
N TYR A 34 -2.56 14.78 5.24
CA TYR A 34 -3.84 14.12 5.47
C TYR A 34 -4.55 13.89 4.14
N ASP A 35 -5.30 12.78 4.03
CA ASP A 35 -6.19 12.56 2.90
C ASP A 35 -7.50 13.38 3.03
N SER A 36 -8.42 13.21 2.08
CA SER A 36 -9.70 13.93 2.04
C SER A 36 -10.64 13.61 3.20
N GLU A 37 -10.37 12.57 3.97
CA GLU A 37 -11.16 12.14 5.13
C GLU A 37 -10.50 12.56 6.45
N GLY A 38 -9.33 13.20 6.38
CA GLY A 38 -8.57 13.63 7.53
C GLY A 38 -7.69 12.53 8.14
N THR A 39 -7.50 11.40 7.45
CA THR A 39 -6.58 10.36 7.90
C THR A 39 -5.14 10.81 7.64
N PRO A 40 -4.22 10.73 8.62
CA PRO A 40 -2.82 11.08 8.40
C PRO A 40 -2.18 10.26 7.27
N GLY A 41 -1.41 10.93 6.43
CA GLY A 41 -0.57 10.28 5.42
C GLY A 41 0.42 9.32 6.09
N GLN A 42 0.58 8.13 5.51
CA GLN A 42 1.37 7.06 6.12
C GLN A 42 2.08 6.23 5.05
N LYS A 43 3.14 5.52 5.48
CA LYS A 43 3.81 4.50 4.68
C LYS A 43 3.12 3.17 4.89
N ARG A 44 2.64 2.55 3.80
CA ARG A 44 1.99 1.23 3.80
C ARG A 44 2.78 0.28 2.89
N ILE A 45 3.12 -0.89 3.42
CA ILE A 45 3.67 -1.98 2.62
C ILE A 45 2.49 -2.80 2.09
N ILE A 46 2.28 -2.76 0.78
CA ILE A 46 1.17 -3.48 0.13
C ILE A 46 1.63 -4.89 -0.25
N ILE A 47 2.84 -5.02 -0.80
CA ILE A 47 3.49 -6.30 -1.08
C ILE A 47 4.88 -6.29 -0.46
N GLU A 48 5.26 -7.36 0.21
CA GLU A 48 6.61 -7.55 0.76
C GLU A 48 7.14 -8.90 0.31
N ASN A 49 8.29 -8.90 -0.38
CA ASN A 49 8.92 -10.10 -0.92
C ASN A 49 7.93 -11.01 -1.67
N GLY A 50 7.11 -10.41 -2.53
CA GLY A 50 6.08 -11.08 -3.31
C GLY A 50 4.78 -11.39 -2.57
N VAL A 51 4.72 -11.24 -1.25
CA VAL A 51 3.54 -11.56 -0.42
C VAL A 51 2.64 -10.35 -0.22
N LEU A 52 1.34 -10.48 -0.52
CA LEU A 52 0.34 -9.45 -0.28
C LEU A 52 0.12 -9.25 1.23
N LYS A 53 0.31 -8.03 1.73
CA LYS A 53 0.18 -7.70 3.16
C LYS A 53 -1.15 -7.04 3.52
N GLY A 54 -1.76 -6.33 2.59
CA GLY A 54 -3.02 -5.65 2.83
C GLY A 54 -3.53 -4.90 1.61
N TYR A 55 -4.69 -4.28 1.76
CA TYR A 55 -5.28 -3.40 0.74
C TYR A 55 -5.18 -1.94 1.19
N MET A 56 -5.53 -1.04 0.27
CA MET A 56 -5.81 0.35 0.63
C MET A 56 -7.29 0.46 1.03
N HIS A 57 -7.53 1.21 2.10
CA HIS A 57 -8.86 1.44 2.66
C HIS A 57 -9.09 2.94 2.85
N SER A 58 -10.34 3.36 2.72
CA SER A 58 -10.88 4.62 3.20
C SER A 58 -11.62 4.40 4.53
N LEU A 59 -11.98 5.48 5.22
CA LEU A 59 -12.86 5.48 6.38
C LEU A 59 -14.33 5.30 5.98
#